data_AF-L1L936-F1
#
_entry.id   AF-L1L936-F1
#
_cell.length_a   1.000
_cell.length_b   1.000
_cell.length_c   1.000
_cell.angle_alpha   90.00
_cell.angle_beta   90.00
_cell.angle_gamma   90.00
#
_symmetry.space_group_name_H-M   'P 1'
#
loop_
_entity.id
_entity.type
_entity.pdbx_description
1 polymer ?
#
loop_
_entity_poly.entity_id
_entity_poly.type
_entity_poly.pdbx_seq_one_letter_code
_entity_poly.pdbx_strand_id
1 'polypeptide(L)'
;MNQQGEMVSNAKLALAAGYVVVEPGARGRTLVDSDGNYYGVAPAAIVDLKATVRYLRFNKGRVPGNTDRIVSSGTSAGGALSALLGASGDSPLYDSYLKEIGAADASDAIFASGDWCPITDLEHADMAYEWNWGANKLGSGSLVDQTVSKELKTAFADYQASLKLKAKGLGTLTVRNLDEYLVKTFLEPSATKYLAALSDSDRTTYLASNTFITWKNNKATFSWEDFLTHVGARKKDTPAFDAFDLSTGENNLFGKGTTKARHFTLYSLRHEGSSSARLDSDLPETLTLMNPMPFLAKANPKRAKHWWIRVGTKDSDTSLTVVGNLAAKLENLGDDVDAAMYWDAGHGANEDAADFIKWIAQVTGYKK
;
A
#
# COMPACT_ATOMS: atom_id res chain seq x y z
N MET A 1 9.89 3.17 -15.07
CA MET A 1 11.28 3.15 -15.58
C MET A 1 11.45 4.34 -16.52
N ASN A 2 12.65 4.91 -16.66
CA ASN A 2 12.90 5.92 -17.69
C ASN A 2 12.88 5.27 -19.09
N GLN A 3 13.02 6.07 -20.17
CA GLN A 3 13.08 5.56 -21.54
C GLN A 3 14.20 4.52 -21.80
N GLN A 4 15.13 4.34 -20.84
CA GLN A 4 16.25 3.41 -20.91
C GLN A 4 16.05 2.16 -20.01
N GLY A 5 14.87 1.99 -19.39
CA GLY A 5 14.61 0.84 -18.54
C GLY A 5 15.25 0.93 -17.14
N GLU A 6 15.70 2.11 -16.69
CA GLU A 6 16.20 2.29 -15.33
C GLU A 6 15.07 2.68 -14.37
N MET A 7 15.13 2.22 -13.12
CA MET A 7 14.22 2.69 -12.09
C MET A 7 14.40 4.20 -11.86
N VAL A 8 13.29 4.93 -11.95
CA VAL A 8 13.29 6.38 -11.73
C VAL A 8 13.45 6.65 -10.24
N SER A 9 14.53 7.33 -9.86
CA SER A 9 14.78 7.71 -8.47
C SER A 9 14.07 9.02 -8.14
N ASN A 10 13.01 8.93 -7.32
CA ASN A 10 12.30 10.11 -6.80
C ASN A 10 13.23 11.02 -6.00
N ALA A 11 14.18 10.44 -5.25
CA ALA A 11 15.22 11.19 -4.52
C ALA A 11 16.08 12.05 -5.46
N LYS A 12 16.60 11.48 -6.55
CA LYS A 12 17.40 12.25 -7.52
C LYS A 12 16.58 13.35 -8.21
N LEU A 13 15.33 13.07 -8.58
CA LEU A 13 14.44 14.07 -9.16
C LEU A 13 14.10 15.19 -8.17
N ALA A 14 13.86 14.84 -6.91
CA ALA A 14 13.60 15.79 -5.83
C ALA A 14 14.80 16.72 -5.60
N LEU A 15 16.01 16.16 -5.53
CA LEU A 15 17.24 16.93 -5.41
C LEU A 15 17.43 17.88 -6.60
N ALA A 16 17.21 17.41 -7.83
CA ALA A 16 17.28 18.23 -9.04
C ALA A 16 16.24 19.37 -9.05
N ALA A 17 15.08 19.16 -8.42
CA ALA A 17 14.04 20.16 -8.24
C ALA A 17 14.32 21.18 -7.12
N GLY A 18 15.38 20.97 -6.33
CA GLY A 18 15.79 21.85 -5.23
C GLY A 18 15.23 21.44 -3.86
N TYR A 19 14.69 20.24 -3.73
CA TYR A 19 14.29 19.71 -2.43
C TYR A 19 15.49 19.16 -1.65
N VAL A 20 15.39 19.25 -0.33
CA VAL A 20 16.28 18.51 0.57
C VAL A 20 15.82 17.07 0.61
N VAL A 21 16.75 16.15 0.41
CA VAL A 21 16.49 14.71 0.43
C VAL A 21 17.09 14.12 1.69
N VAL A 22 16.30 13.32 2.40
CA VAL A 22 16.72 12.58 3.59
C VAL A 22 16.38 11.11 3.35
N GLU A 23 17.40 10.25 3.37
CA GLU A 23 17.27 8.80 3.19
C GLU A 23 17.62 8.10 4.52
N PRO A 24 16.66 7.93 5.44
CA PRO A 24 16.93 7.28 6.72
C PRO A 24 17.14 5.78 6.56
N GLY A 25 18.02 5.22 7.39
CA GLY A 25 18.03 3.78 7.64
C GLY A 25 16.83 3.39 8.51
N ALA A 26 16.23 2.24 8.22
CA ALA A 26 15.18 1.64 9.05
C ALA A 26 15.52 0.17 9.28
N ARG A 27 15.25 -0.32 10.49
CA ARG A 27 15.37 -1.74 10.84
C ARG A 27 14.40 -2.58 10.02
N GLY A 28 14.76 -3.83 9.81
CA GLY A 28 13.96 -4.80 9.07
C GLY A 28 13.91 -6.16 9.75
N ARG A 29 12.87 -6.93 9.45
CA ARG A 29 12.49 -8.21 10.10
C ARG A 29 13.57 -9.29 10.17
N THR A 30 14.63 -9.19 9.35
CA THR A 30 15.75 -10.15 9.32
C THR A 30 16.89 -9.80 10.27
N LEU A 31 16.82 -8.64 10.94
CA LEU A 31 17.85 -8.23 11.89
C LEU A 31 17.74 -9.02 13.20
N VAL A 32 18.85 -9.66 13.58
CA VAL A 32 18.98 -10.53 14.74
C VAL A 32 20.23 -10.12 15.52
N ASP A 33 20.12 -10.00 16.84
CA ASP A 33 21.26 -9.71 17.71
C ASP A 33 22.08 -10.98 18.04
N SER A 34 23.13 -10.84 18.85
CA SER A 34 23.98 -11.97 19.25
C SER A 34 23.26 -13.02 20.09
N ASP A 35 22.15 -12.64 20.72
CA ASP A 35 21.35 -13.51 21.59
C ASP A 35 20.21 -14.21 20.81
N GLY A 36 20.12 -13.95 19.51
CA GLY A 36 19.10 -14.53 18.63
C GLY A 36 17.78 -13.76 18.64
N ASN A 37 17.70 -12.57 19.24
CA ASN A 37 16.48 -11.78 19.24
C ASN A 37 16.31 -11.02 17.94
N TYR A 38 15.13 -11.15 17.35
CA TYR A 38 14.69 -10.39 16.21
C TYR A 38 14.32 -8.95 16.64
N TYR A 39 15.23 -8.00 16.44
CA TYR A 39 15.07 -6.60 16.91
C TYR A 39 14.58 -5.62 15.82
N GLY A 40 14.37 -6.12 14.60
CA GLY A 40 13.84 -5.34 13.46
C GLY A 40 12.44 -5.74 12.99
N VAL A 41 11.76 -6.62 13.73
CA VAL A 41 10.35 -7.00 13.50
C VAL A 41 9.40 -5.85 13.88
N ALA A 42 8.12 -5.97 13.56
CA ALA A 42 7.12 -4.93 13.84
C ALA A 42 7.08 -4.56 15.33
N PRO A 43 7.02 -3.26 15.69
CA PRO A 43 6.87 -2.08 14.82
C PRO A 43 8.18 -1.32 14.50
N ALA A 44 9.35 -1.97 14.58
CA ALA A 44 10.66 -1.29 14.56
C ALA A 44 10.86 -0.32 13.38
N ALA A 45 10.51 -0.74 12.15
CA ALA A 45 10.71 0.07 10.96
C ALA A 45 9.95 1.41 10.98
N ILE A 46 8.68 1.40 11.39
CA ILE A 46 7.89 2.64 11.48
C ILE A 46 8.36 3.51 12.65
N VAL A 47 8.81 2.91 13.76
CA VAL A 47 9.40 3.64 14.89
C VAL A 47 10.67 4.38 14.45
N ASP A 48 11.54 3.76 13.65
CA ASP A 48 12.76 4.40 13.12
C ASP A 48 12.44 5.58 12.20
N LEU A 49 11.44 5.44 11.34
CA LEU A 49 11.00 6.51 10.44
C LEU A 49 10.36 7.67 11.21
N LYS A 50 9.55 7.38 12.24
CA LYS A 50 9.03 8.41 13.16
C LYS A 50 10.15 9.14 13.88
N ALA A 51 11.13 8.42 14.42
CA ALA A 51 12.29 9.01 15.07
C ALA A 51 13.10 9.91 14.12
N THR A 52 13.19 9.54 12.84
CA THR A 52 13.79 10.39 11.80
C THR A 52 13.02 11.71 11.65
N VAL A 53 11.69 11.67 11.56
CA VAL A 53 10.87 12.91 11.49
C VAL A 53 11.10 13.78 12.72
N ARG A 54 11.12 13.17 13.92
CA ARG A 54 11.41 13.89 15.17
C ARG A 54 12.80 14.53 15.14
N TYR A 55 13.82 13.81 14.67
CA TYR A 55 15.18 14.33 14.53
C TYR A 55 15.24 15.54 13.59
N LEU A 56 14.59 15.47 12.42
CA LEU A 56 14.55 16.59 11.47
C LEU A 56 13.87 17.80 12.08
N ARG A 57 12.72 17.62 12.73
CA ARG A 57 11.98 18.72 13.38
C ARG A 57 12.76 19.33 14.55
N PHE A 58 13.38 18.51 15.39
CA PHE A 58 14.20 18.97 16.52
C PHE A 58 15.39 19.82 16.04
N ASN A 59 15.95 19.48 14.88
CA ASN A 59 17.06 20.21 14.26
C ASN A 59 16.61 21.32 13.29
N LYS A 60 15.39 21.84 13.42
CA LYS A 60 14.90 22.99 12.63
C LYS A 60 15.92 24.14 12.71
N GLY A 61 16.30 24.67 11.55
CA GLY A 61 17.31 25.73 11.42
C GLY A 61 18.77 25.25 11.41
N ARG A 62 19.04 23.97 11.70
CA ARG A 62 20.35 23.33 11.55
C ARG A 62 20.42 22.44 10.32
N VAL A 63 19.33 21.76 9.99
CA VAL A 63 19.17 21.06 8.71
C VAL A 63 18.59 22.01 7.66
N PRO A 64 19.04 21.96 6.39
CA PRO A 64 18.41 22.69 5.31
C PRO A 64 16.94 22.27 5.12
N GLY A 65 16.14 23.15 4.52
CA GLY A 65 14.74 22.89 4.17
C GLY A 65 13.75 23.24 5.28
N ASN A 66 12.47 23.10 4.95
CA ASN A 66 11.37 23.38 5.88
C ASN A 66 10.89 22.09 6.54
N THR A 67 11.18 21.93 7.83
CA THR A 67 10.82 20.73 8.60
C THR A 67 9.31 20.61 8.88
N ASP A 68 8.52 21.62 8.54
CA ASP A 68 7.04 21.58 8.51
C ASP A 68 6.47 21.12 7.16
N ARG A 69 7.33 20.79 6.19
CA ARG A 69 6.99 20.36 4.81
C ARG A 69 7.65 19.03 4.45
N ILE A 70 7.69 18.09 5.40
CA ILE A 70 8.24 16.74 5.18
C ILE A 70 7.26 15.93 4.34
N VAL A 71 7.74 15.38 3.21
CA VAL A 71 6.99 14.46 2.35
C VAL A 71 7.67 13.09 2.41
N SER A 72 6.96 12.06 2.85
CA SER A 72 7.47 10.68 2.77
C SER A 72 7.24 10.11 1.38
N SER A 73 8.09 9.16 0.98
CA SER A 73 7.84 8.36 -0.21
C SER A 73 8.38 6.95 -0.04
N GLY A 74 7.67 5.96 -0.59
CA GLY A 74 8.15 4.58 -0.59
C GLY A 74 7.38 3.67 -1.54
N THR A 75 7.99 2.51 -1.81
CA THR A 75 7.44 1.48 -2.71
C THR A 75 7.23 0.18 -1.93
N SER A 76 6.16 -0.57 -2.23
CA SER A 76 5.90 -1.88 -1.62
C SER A 76 5.71 -1.78 -0.10
N ALA A 77 6.45 -2.55 0.69
CA ALA A 77 6.53 -2.38 2.15
C ALA A 77 6.98 -0.96 2.56
N GLY A 78 7.84 -0.30 1.77
CA GLY A 78 8.18 1.11 1.97
C GLY A 78 7.00 2.04 1.69
N GLY A 79 6.13 1.69 0.74
CA GLY A 79 4.88 2.41 0.47
C GLY A 79 3.89 2.26 1.62
N ALA A 80 3.82 1.06 2.22
CA ALA A 80 3.05 0.82 3.44
C ALA A 80 3.55 1.68 4.61
N LEU A 81 4.88 1.76 4.79
CA LEU A 81 5.49 2.61 5.82
C LEU A 81 5.27 4.10 5.57
N SER A 82 5.31 4.55 4.31
CA SER A 82 4.98 5.93 3.93
C SER A 82 3.52 6.25 4.30
N ALA A 83 2.58 5.41 3.85
CA ALA A 83 1.15 5.57 4.15
C ALA A 83 0.88 5.56 5.68
N LEU A 84 1.54 4.66 6.41
CA LEU A 84 1.43 4.55 7.86
C LEU A 84 2.03 5.77 8.57
N LEU A 85 3.17 6.29 8.13
CA LEU A 85 3.77 7.51 8.67
C LEU A 85 2.83 8.70 8.46
N GLY A 86 2.23 8.81 7.27
CA GLY A 86 1.19 9.77 6.95
C GLY A 86 -0.06 9.63 7.82
N ALA A 87 -0.51 8.41 8.13
CA ALA A 87 -1.75 8.17 8.85
C ALA A 87 -1.61 8.36 10.37
N SER A 88 -0.42 8.11 10.92
CA SER A 88 -0.20 7.91 12.35
C SER A 88 0.60 9.00 13.04
N GLY A 89 0.77 10.18 12.40
CA GLY A 89 1.50 11.31 12.99
C GLY A 89 1.06 11.63 14.41
N ASP A 90 2.03 11.87 15.30
CA ASP A 90 1.88 12.17 16.73
C ASP A 90 1.00 11.18 17.51
N SER A 91 0.87 9.93 17.04
CA SER A 91 0.05 8.95 17.74
C SER A 91 0.74 8.48 19.03
N PRO A 92 0.07 8.55 20.20
CA PRO A 92 0.67 8.16 21.47
C PRO A 92 0.95 6.66 21.58
N LEU A 93 0.41 5.85 20.66
CA LEU A 93 0.70 4.42 20.61
C LEU A 93 2.19 4.12 20.34
N TYR A 94 2.95 5.09 19.82
CA TYR A 94 4.38 4.94 19.57
C TYR A 94 5.27 5.54 20.66
N ASP A 95 4.71 6.20 21.68
CA ASP A 95 5.49 6.99 22.65
C ASP A 95 6.47 6.14 23.46
N SER A 96 6.05 4.95 23.90
CA SER A 96 6.92 4.02 24.64
C SER A 96 8.11 3.58 23.78
N TYR A 97 7.86 3.18 22.53
CA TYR A 97 8.88 2.75 21.58
C TYR A 97 9.85 3.88 21.22
N LEU A 98 9.34 5.09 21.00
CA LEU A 98 10.15 6.27 20.65
C LEU A 98 11.00 6.73 21.84
N LYS A 99 10.47 6.65 23.06
CA LYS A 99 11.22 6.91 24.29
C LYS A 99 12.32 5.87 24.51
N GLU A 100 12.04 4.59 24.27
CA GLU A 100 12.99 3.49 24.42
C GLU A 100 14.25 3.70 23.57
N ILE A 101 14.09 4.14 22.31
CA ILE A 101 15.21 4.40 21.41
C ILE A 101 15.82 5.81 21.55
N GLY A 102 15.35 6.62 22.52
CA GLY A 102 15.84 7.98 22.74
C GLY A 102 15.56 8.94 21.59
N ALA A 103 14.42 8.77 20.89
CA ALA A 103 14.02 9.68 19.83
C ALA A 103 13.89 11.12 20.36
N ALA A 104 14.22 12.10 19.51
CA ALA A 104 14.14 13.50 19.87
C ALA A 104 12.71 13.89 20.31
N ASP A 105 12.60 14.82 21.26
CA ASP A 105 11.30 15.34 21.71
C ASP A 105 10.76 16.37 20.69
N ALA A 106 10.06 15.87 19.68
CA ALA A 106 9.43 16.65 18.62
C ALA A 106 8.25 15.86 18.01
N SER A 107 7.42 16.54 17.21
CA SER A 107 6.35 15.91 16.45
C SER A 107 6.90 14.89 15.43
N ASP A 108 6.13 13.85 15.12
CA ASP A 108 6.40 12.91 14.01
C ASP A 108 5.35 12.99 12.89
N ALA A 109 4.46 13.99 12.94
CA ALA A 109 3.55 14.29 11.85
C ALA A 109 4.30 14.79 10.60
N ILE A 110 3.89 14.30 9.43
CA ILE A 110 4.42 14.71 8.13
C ILE A 110 3.37 15.52 7.35
N PHE A 111 3.82 16.25 6.32
CA PHE A 111 2.97 17.12 5.53
C PHE A 111 2.17 16.35 4.47
N ALA A 112 2.85 15.45 3.75
CA ALA A 112 2.28 14.68 2.65
C ALA A 112 2.91 13.28 2.55
N SER A 113 2.22 12.36 1.88
CA SER A 113 2.64 10.97 1.70
C SER A 113 2.64 10.56 0.23
N GLY A 114 3.68 9.85 -0.21
CA GLY A 114 3.79 9.26 -1.55
C GLY A 114 3.92 7.74 -1.48
N ASP A 115 2.88 7.03 -1.87
CA ASP A 115 2.66 5.62 -1.55
C ASP A 115 2.53 4.80 -2.85
N TRP A 116 3.63 4.18 -3.29
CA TRP A 116 3.62 3.28 -4.45
C TRP A 116 3.41 1.84 -4.00
N CYS A 117 2.40 1.19 -4.58
CA CYS A 117 1.96 -0.18 -4.32
C CYS A 117 2.06 -0.59 -2.84
N PRO A 118 1.43 0.18 -1.91
CA PRO A 118 1.59 -0.03 -0.48
C PRO A 118 1.11 -1.42 -0.07
N ILE A 119 2.02 -2.26 0.43
CA ILE A 119 1.69 -3.59 0.97
C ILE A 119 1.28 -3.43 2.44
N THR A 120 0.06 -2.96 2.65
CA THR A 120 -0.49 -2.65 3.98
C THR A 120 -1.78 -3.41 4.24
N ASP A 121 -2.40 -3.17 5.41
CA ASP A 121 -3.64 -3.83 5.83
C ASP A 121 -3.51 -5.37 5.89
N LEU A 122 -2.36 -5.82 6.38
CA LEU A 122 -1.88 -7.20 6.25
C LEU A 122 -2.84 -8.22 6.86
N GLU A 123 -3.46 -7.91 7.99
CA GLU A 123 -4.42 -8.80 8.67
C GLU A 123 -5.72 -9.03 7.89
N HIS A 124 -5.97 -8.24 6.84
CA HIS A 124 -7.10 -8.42 5.91
C HIS A 124 -6.62 -8.74 4.48
N ALA A 125 -5.31 -8.76 4.24
CA ALA A 125 -4.74 -8.83 2.90
C ALA A 125 -4.99 -10.18 2.21
N ASP A 126 -5.05 -11.29 2.96
CA ASP A 126 -5.43 -12.61 2.42
C ASP A 126 -6.86 -12.60 1.86
N MET A 127 -7.80 -12.07 2.62
CA MET A 127 -9.21 -11.95 2.21
C MET A 127 -9.35 -11.06 0.97
N ALA A 128 -8.65 -9.93 0.98
CA ALA A 128 -8.61 -8.99 -0.14
C ALA A 128 -8.00 -9.62 -1.40
N TYR A 129 -6.91 -10.38 -1.25
CA TYR A 129 -6.23 -11.06 -2.34
C TYR A 129 -7.12 -12.10 -3.00
N GLU A 130 -7.86 -12.89 -2.24
CA GLU A 130 -8.79 -13.88 -2.79
C GLU A 130 -10.03 -13.25 -3.41
N TRP A 131 -10.51 -12.11 -2.90
CA TRP A 131 -11.56 -11.35 -3.58
C TRP A 131 -11.10 -10.84 -4.95
N ASN A 132 -9.88 -10.29 -5.03
CA ASN A 132 -9.36 -9.69 -6.26
C ASN A 132 -8.86 -10.74 -7.27
N TRP A 133 -8.05 -11.70 -6.83
CA TRP A 133 -7.26 -12.60 -7.69
C TRP A 133 -7.66 -14.07 -7.54
N GLY A 134 -8.69 -14.42 -6.77
CA GLY A 134 -9.05 -15.81 -6.47
C GLY A 134 -9.40 -16.66 -7.70
N ALA A 135 -9.82 -16.04 -8.81
CA ALA A 135 -10.11 -16.73 -10.08
C ALA A 135 -8.85 -16.92 -10.96
N ASN A 136 -7.77 -16.19 -10.69
CA ASN A 136 -6.55 -16.24 -11.49
C ASN A 136 -5.72 -17.47 -11.13
N LYS A 137 -5.11 -18.09 -12.15
CA LYS A 137 -4.19 -19.21 -11.98
C LYS A 137 -2.82 -18.73 -11.49
N LEU A 138 -2.09 -19.59 -10.81
CA LEU A 138 -0.66 -19.38 -10.53
C LEU A 138 0.13 -19.34 -11.84
N GLY A 139 1.37 -18.83 -11.78
CA GLY A 139 2.29 -18.86 -12.92
C GLY A 139 2.59 -20.27 -13.46
N SER A 140 2.34 -21.31 -12.67
CA SER A 140 2.40 -22.72 -13.09
C SER A 140 1.21 -23.18 -13.94
N GLY A 141 0.13 -22.39 -14.02
CA GLY A 141 -1.13 -22.74 -14.67
C GLY A 141 -2.12 -23.49 -13.76
N SER A 142 -1.72 -23.84 -12.53
CA SER A 142 -2.60 -24.45 -11.54
C SER A 142 -3.50 -23.43 -10.85
N LEU A 143 -4.66 -23.88 -10.36
CA LEU A 143 -5.45 -23.13 -9.39
C LEU A 143 -4.86 -23.30 -7.99
N VAL A 144 -5.07 -22.29 -7.13
CA VAL A 144 -4.81 -22.40 -5.68
C VAL A 144 -5.88 -23.29 -5.02
N ASP A 145 -5.73 -23.59 -3.73
CA ASP A 145 -6.77 -24.28 -2.97
C ASP A 145 -8.11 -23.50 -3.03
N GLN A 146 -9.09 -24.09 -3.71
CA GLN A 146 -10.37 -23.45 -3.99
C GLN A 146 -11.28 -23.36 -2.75
N THR A 147 -11.06 -24.21 -1.75
CA THR A 147 -11.79 -24.15 -0.48
C THR A 147 -11.31 -22.94 0.31
N VAL A 148 -9.99 -22.82 0.50
CA VAL A 148 -9.35 -21.71 1.21
C VAL A 148 -9.66 -20.38 0.54
N SER A 149 -9.52 -20.32 -0.80
CA SER A 149 -9.83 -19.12 -1.58
C SER A 149 -11.28 -18.66 -1.39
N LYS A 150 -12.24 -19.60 -1.41
CA LYS A 150 -13.66 -19.29 -1.22
C LYS A 150 -13.96 -18.78 0.19
N GLU A 151 -13.36 -19.36 1.22
CA GLU A 151 -13.53 -18.95 2.62
C GLU A 151 -13.00 -17.53 2.85
N LEU A 152 -11.78 -17.25 2.41
CA LEU A 152 -11.15 -15.93 2.51
C LEU A 152 -11.93 -14.86 1.73
N LYS A 153 -12.36 -15.18 0.50
CA LYS A 153 -13.22 -14.28 -0.29
C LYS A 153 -14.56 -14.01 0.39
N THR A 154 -15.13 -14.98 1.09
CA THR A 154 -16.37 -14.79 1.85
C THR A 154 -16.14 -13.87 3.04
N ALA A 155 -15.07 -14.08 3.80
CA ALA A 155 -14.71 -13.25 4.95
C ALA A 155 -14.43 -11.78 4.57
N PHE A 156 -13.94 -11.53 3.36
CA PHE A 156 -13.71 -10.17 2.86
C PHE A 156 -14.99 -9.31 2.83
N ALA A 157 -16.16 -9.91 2.64
CA ALA A 157 -17.42 -9.17 2.54
C ALA A 157 -17.74 -8.37 3.82
N ASP A 158 -17.55 -8.99 4.99
CA ASP A 158 -17.78 -8.36 6.29
C ASP A 158 -16.74 -7.28 6.55
N TYR A 159 -15.47 -7.56 6.24
CA TYR A 159 -14.40 -6.58 6.37
C TYR A 159 -14.68 -5.33 5.53
N GLN A 160 -14.95 -5.49 4.22
CA GLN A 160 -15.22 -4.38 3.32
C GLN A 160 -16.41 -3.53 3.80
N ALA A 161 -17.49 -4.17 4.26
CA ALA A 161 -18.65 -3.46 4.80
C ALA A 161 -18.31 -2.71 6.11
N SER A 162 -17.45 -3.26 6.96
CA SER A 162 -17.06 -2.65 8.23
C SER A 162 -16.30 -1.32 8.06
N LEU A 163 -15.60 -1.14 6.93
CA LEU A 163 -14.86 0.08 6.62
C LEU A 163 -15.77 1.30 6.40
N LYS A 164 -17.06 1.07 6.06
CA LYS A 164 -18.07 2.12 5.81
C LYS A 164 -17.61 3.17 4.79
N LEU A 165 -16.83 2.74 3.80
CA LEU A 165 -16.31 3.61 2.75
C LEU A 165 -17.41 4.04 1.81
N LYS A 166 -17.28 5.24 1.25
CA LYS A 166 -18.19 5.78 0.24
C LYS A 166 -17.39 6.24 -0.97
N ALA A 167 -17.93 5.98 -2.16
CA ALA A 167 -17.41 6.53 -3.40
C ALA A 167 -18.46 7.42 -4.07
N LYS A 168 -17.98 8.49 -4.70
CA LYS A 168 -18.83 9.44 -5.43
C LYS A 168 -19.58 8.70 -6.56
N GLY A 169 -20.91 8.80 -6.56
CA GLY A 169 -21.76 8.15 -7.57
C GLY A 169 -22.14 6.70 -7.28
N LEU A 170 -21.45 6.01 -6.35
CA LEU A 170 -21.72 4.60 -6.01
C LEU A 170 -22.27 4.40 -4.59
N GLY A 171 -22.25 5.44 -3.76
CA GLY A 171 -22.73 5.37 -2.38
C GLY A 171 -21.77 4.58 -1.50
N THR A 172 -22.30 3.75 -0.59
CA THR A 172 -21.47 2.93 0.31
C THR A 172 -20.84 1.78 -0.47
N LEU A 173 -19.53 1.62 -0.34
CA LEU A 173 -18.79 0.53 -0.96
C LEU A 173 -18.98 -0.76 -0.17
N THR A 174 -19.36 -1.81 -0.88
CA THR A 174 -19.47 -3.19 -0.42
C THR A 174 -18.91 -4.10 -1.51
N VAL A 175 -18.76 -5.39 -1.25
CA VAL A 175 -18.32 -6.34 -2.30
C VAL A 175 -19.26 -6.41 -3.51
N ARG A 176 -20.47 -5.83 -3.46
CA ARG A 176 -21.43 -5.77 -4.57
C ARG A 176 -21.15 -4.68 -5.61
N ASN A 177 -20.35 -3.67 -5.26
CA ASN A 177 -20.04 -2.54 -6.13
C ASN A 177 -18.57 -2.11 -6.06
N LEU A 178 -17.72 -2.90 -5.40
CA LEU A 178 -16.30 -2.60 -5.26
C LEU A 178 -15.55 -2.80 -6.57
N ASP A 179 -15.94 -3.80 -7.36
CA ASP A 179 -15.47 -4.02 -8.72
C ASP A 179 -15.83 -2.85 -9.64
N GLU A 180 -17.10 -2.40 -9.62
CA GLU A 180 -17.53 -1.21 -10.36
C GLU A 180 -16.74 0.02 -9.94
N TYR A 181 -16.51 0.22 -8.64
CA TYR A 181 -15.67 1.30 -8.14
C TYR A 181 -14.25 1.24 -8.72
N LEU A 182 -13.57 0.09 -8.63
CA LEU A 182 -12.21 -0.06 -9.16
C LEU A 182 -12.16 0.16 -10.68
N VAL A 183 -13.10 -0.42 -11.41
CA VAL A 183 -13.18 -0.30 -12.88
C VAL A 183 -13.40 1.15 -13.29
N LYS A 184 -14.42 1.81 -12.72
CA LYS A 184 -14.85 3.15 -13.15
C LYS A 184 -13.93 4.26 -12.64
N THR A 185 -13.39 4.13 -11.44
CA THR A 185 -12.54 5.16 -10.84
C THR A 185 -11.09 5.05 -11.30
N PHE A 186 -10.56 3.83 -11.50
CA PHE A 186 -9.12 3.64 -11.76
C PHE A 186 -8.80 2.94 -13.08
N LEU A 187 -9.42 1.79 -13.37
CA LEU A 187 -8.97 0.95 -14.48
C LEU A 187 -9.34 1.50 -15.86
N GLU A 188 -10.60 1.89 -16.08
CA GLU A 188 -11.04 2.49 -17.35
C GLU A 188 -10.31 3.81 -17.64
N PRO A 189 -10.18 4.76 -16.69
CA PRO A 189 -9.37 5.95 -16.90
C PRO A 189 -7.90 5.66 -17.22
N SER A 190 -7.31 4.67 -16.54
CA SER A 190 -5.91 4.28 -16.77
C SER A 190 -5.70 3.67 -18.15
N ALA A 191 -6.51 2.68 -18.54
CA ALA A 191 -6.50 2.09 -19.87
C ALA A 191 -6.74 3.15 -20.96
N THR A 192 -7.65 4.09 -20.69
CA THR A 192 -7.93 5.20 -21.61
C THR A 192 -6.71 6.09 -21.81
N LYS A 193 -6.03 6.49 -20.72
CA LYS A 193 -4.80 7.28 -20.78
C LYS A 193 -3.71 6.54 -21.56
N TYR A 194 -3.52 5.26 -21.28
CA TYR A 194 -2.56 4.41 -21.98
C TYR A 194 -2.84 4.34 -23.49
N LEU A 195 -4.05 3.96 -23.88
CA LEU A 195 -4.44 3.81 -25.29
C LEU A 195 -4.38 5.13 -26.05
N ALA A 196 -4.77 6.24 -25.42
CA ALA A 196 -4.71 7.57 -26.03
C ALA A 196 -3.27 8.05 -26.28
N ALA A 197 -2.29 7.56 -25.52
CA ALA A 197 -0.88 7.88 -25.71
C ALA A 197 -0.20 7.07 -26.83
N LEU A 198 -0.80 5.94 -27.24
CA LEU A 198 -0.29 5.13 -28.34
C LEU A 198 -0.51 5.80 -29.70
N SER A 199 0.38 5.53 -30.65
CA SER A 199 0.14 5.79 -32.07
C SER A 199 -1.10 5.03 -32.56
N ASP A 200 -1.74 5.48 -33.65
CA ASP A 200 -2.95 4.80 -34.15
C ASP A 200 -2.68 3.35 -34.59
N SER A 201 -1.47 3.06 -35.12
CA SER A 201 -1.07 1.69 -35.48
C SER A 201 -0.86 0.80 -34.26
N ASP A 202 -0.19 1.32 -33.23
CA ASP A 202 0.06 0.55 -32.00
C ASP A 202 -1.23 0.30 -31.24
N ARG A 203 -2.12 1.31 -31.18
CA ARG A 203 -3.45 1.18 -30.59
C ARG A 203 -4.29 0.13 -31.30
N THR A 204 -4.29 0.12 -32.64
CA THR A 204 -4.99 -0.88 -33.44
C THR A 204 -4.48 -2.29 -33.13
N THR A 205 -3.16 -2.47 -33.09
CA THR A 205 -2.52 -3.75 -32.77
C THR A 205 -2.83 -4.21 -31.35
N TYR A 206 -2.80 -3.30 -30.39
CA TYR A 206 -3.10 -3.57 -29.00
C TYR A 206 -4.57 -4.01 -28.83
N LEU A 207 -5.51 -3.28 -29.41
CA LEU A 207 -6.95 -3.61 -29.34
C LEU A 207 -7.28 -4.92 -30.06
N ALA A 208 -6.57 -5.26 -31.14
CA ALA A 208 -6.70 -6.55 -31.81
C ALA A 208 -6.25 -7.72 -30.91
N SER A 209 -5.26 -7.50 -30.04
CA SER A 209 -4.79 -8.50 -29.06
C SER A 209 -5.64 -8.54 -27.79
N ASN A 210 -6.39 -7.47 -27.51
CA ASN A 210 -7.17 -7.27 -26.28
C ASN A 210 -8.63 -6.96 -26.63
N THR A 211 -9.29 -7.90 -27.32
CA THR A 211 -10.63 -7.71 -27.91
C THR A 211 -11.74 -7.48 -26.87
N PHE A 212 -11.48 -7.76 -25.60
CA PHE A 212 -12.39 -7.46 -24.50
C PHE A 212 -12.54 -5.95 -24.24
N ILE A 213 -11.57 -5.13 -24.68
CA ILE A 213 -11.62 -3.68 -24.53
C ILE A 213 -12.50 -3.09 -25.63
N THR A 214 -13.60 -2.47 -25.24
CA THR A 214 -14.35 -1.59 -26.14
C THR A 214 -13.69 -0.21 -26.14
N TRP A 215 -13.19 0.23 -27.31
CA TRP A 215 -12.67 1.58 -27.52
C TRP A 215 -13.67 2.42 -28.31
N LYS A 216 -14.30 3.41 -27.66
CA LYS A 216 -15.29 4.29 -28.30
C LYS A 216 -15.19 5.71 -27.75
N ASN A 217 -15.28 6.71 -28.63
CA ASN A 217 -15.21 8.14 -28.25
C ASN A 217 -13.98 8.47 -27.38
N ASN A 218 -12.83 7.89 -27.73
CA ASN A 218 -11.58 8.01 -26.96
C ASN A 218 -11.67 7.54 -25.51
N LYS A 219 -12.47 6.50 -25.24
CA LYS A 219 -12.62 5.87 -23.93
C LYS A 219 -12.57 4.35 -24.04
N ALA A 220 -11.87 3.73 -23.10
CA ALA A 220 -11.84 2.29 -22.90
C ALA A 220 -12.91 1.87 -21.90
N THR A 221 -13.63 0.79 -22.19
CA THR A 221 -14.57 0.15 -21.27
C THR A 221 -14.45 -1.37 -21.33
N PHE A 222 -14.56 -2.03 -20.19
CA PHE A 222 -14.46 -3.49 -20.03
C PHE A 222 -15.07 -3.93 -18.69
N SER A 223 -15.33 -5.22 -18.52
CA SER A 223 -15.78 -5.77 -17.23
C SER A 223 -14.60 -6.05 -16.29
N TRP A 224 -14.90 -6.21 -15.00
CA TRP A 224 -13.90 -6.68 -14.02
C TRP A 224 -13.37 -8.08 -14.37
N GLU A 225 -14.23 -8.99 -14.83
CA GLU A 225 -13.86 -10.36 -15.21
C GLU A 225 -12.90 -10.37 -16.41
N ASP A 226 -13.17 -9.56 -17.43
CA ASP A 226 -12.27 -9.40 -18.57
C ASP A 226 -10.92 -8.82 -18.13
N PHE A 227 -10.94 -7.84 -17.24
CA PHE A 227 -9.73 -7.28 -16.65
C PHE A 227 -8.90 -8.34 -15.90
N LEU A 228 -9.54 -9.17 -15.07
CA LEU A 228 -8.82 -10.25 -14.38
C LEU A 228 -8.20 -11.24 -15.37
N THR A 229 -8.92 -11.58 -16.45
CA THR A 229 -8.42 -12.45 -17.52
C THR A 229 -7.19 -11.83 -18.20
N HIS A 230 -7.22 -10.51 -18.44
CA HIS A 230 -6.12 -9.75 -19.02
C HIS A 230 -4.86 -9.68 -18.15
N VAL A 231 -5.03 -9.56 -16.83
CA VAL A 231 -3.91 -9.59 -15.88
C VAL A 231 -3.19 -10.95 -15.94
N GLY A 232 -3.96 -12.04 -16.08
CA GLY A 232 -3.40 -13.38 -16.26
C GLY A 232 -3.06 -14.06 -14.94
N ALA A 233 -1.79 -14.37 -14.70
CA ALA A 233 -1.40 -15.15 -13.54
C ALA A 233 -1.33 -14.31 -12.24
N ARG A 234 -1.86 -14.84 -11.14
CA ARG A 234 -1.60 -14.31 -9.79
C ARG A 234 -0.19 -14.69 -9.33
N LYS A 235 0.43 -13.84 -8.51
CA LYS A 235 1.80 -14.05 -8.00
C LYS A 235 1.87 -15.02 -6.84
N LYS A 236 0.94 -14.91 -5.88
CA LYS A 236 1.03 -15.58 -4.58
C LYS A 236 0.05 -16.74 -4.48
N ASP A 237 0.40 -17.76 -3.70
CA ASP A 237 -0.51 -18.85 -3.34
C ASP A 237 -1.57 -18.36 -2.32
N THR A 238 -2.38 -19.27 -1.78
CA THR A 238 -3.41 -18.98 -0.77
C THR A 238 -3.13 -19.74 0.54
N PRO A 239 -3.14 -19.08 1.71
CA PRO A 239 -3.21 -17.62 1.92
C PRO A 239 -1.95 -16.91 1.37
N ALA A 240 -2.10 -15.69 0.89
CA ALA A 240 -1.06 -14.93 0.20
C ALA A 240 -0.06 -14.23 1.15
N PHE A 241 -0.42 -14.00 2.41
CA PHE A 241 0.35 -13.23 3.37
C PHE A 241 0.54 -14.00 4.67
N ASP A 242 -0.51 -14.50 5.31
CA ASP A 242 -0.39 -15.34 6.50
C ASP A 242 -0.35 -16.82 6.08
N ALA A 243 0.76 -17.26 5.50
CA ALA A 243 0.87 -18.63 5.01
C ALA A 243 0.78 -19.62 6.18
N PHE A 244 0.11 -20.73 5.94
CA PHE A 244 -0.05 -21.80 6.93
C PHE A 244 1.32 -22.28 7.44
N ASP A 245 2.29 -22.48 6.56
CA ASP A 245 3.64 -22.94 6.91
C ASP A 245 4.58 -21.85 7.48
N LEU A 246 4.06 -20.64 7.76
CA LEU A 246 4.83 -19.49 8.25
C LEU A 246 5.98 -19.03 7.34
N SER A 247 5.94 -19.38 6.05
CA SER A 247 7.06 -19.15 5.12
C SER A 247 7.20 -17.71 4.61
N THR A 248 6.17 -16.87 4.77
CA THR A 248 6.16 -15.54 4.16
C THR A 248 7.04 -14.54 4.91
N GLY A 249 7.33 -13.43 4.23
CA GLY A 249 8.01 -12.32 4.88
C GLY A 249 7.16 -11.68 5.97
N GLU A 250 5.85 -11.68 5.81
CA GLU A 250 4.87 -11.10 6.72
C GLU A 250 4.76 -11.94 8.00
N ASN A 251 4.81 -13.28 7.91
CA ASN A 251 4.92 -14.11 9.11
C ASN A 251 6.17 -13.77 9.93
N ASN A 252 7.31 -13.54 9.27
CA ASN A 252 8.54 -13.11 9.94
C ASN A 252 8.47 -11.66 10.45
N LEU A 253 7.77 -10.75 9.76
CA LEU A 253 7.55 -9.37 10.21
C LEU A 253 6.88 -9.34 11.59
N PHE A 254 5.98 -10.29 11.85
CA PHE A 254 5.30 -10.43 13.13
C PHE A 254 5.98 -11.42 14.07
N GLY A 255 7.25 -11.81 13.85
CA GLY A 255 8.06 -12.51 14.86
C GLY A 255 8.24 -11.70 16.16
N LYS A 256 8.83 -12.31 17.20
CA LYS A 256 9.08 -11.65 18.50
C LYS A 256 10.12 -12.38 19.34
N GLY A 257 11.02 -11.62 19.97
CA GLY A 257 12.11 -12.21 20.77
C GLY A 257 12.91 -13.16 19.90
N THR A 258 13.08 -14.41 20.33
CA THR A 258 13.74 -15.48 19.55
C THR A 258 12.80 -16.21 18.58
N THR A 259 11.51 -15.87 18.55
CA THR A 259 10.53 -16.50 17.64
C THR A 259 10.58 -15.80 16.28
N LYS A 260 11.07 -16.51 15.26
CA LYS A 260 11.27 -15.96 13.92
C LYS A 260 9.98 -15.51 13.25
N ALA A 261 8.92 -16.30 13.32
CA ALA A 261 7.71 -16.09 12.55
C ALA A 261 6.48 -16.52 13.34
N ARG A 262 5.36 -15.82 13.15
CA ARG A 262 4.08 -16.09 13.80
C ARG A 262 2.93 -15.86 12.81
N HIS A 263 1.81 -16.55 13.03
CA HIS A 263 0.55 -16.16 12.40
C HIS A 263 0.09 -14.82 12.94
N PHE A 264 -0.56 -14.04 12.09
CA PHE A 264 -1.10 -12.73 12.45
C PHE A 264 -2.60 -12.61 12.12
N THR A 265 -3.21 -13.67 11.60
CA THR A 265 -4.65 -13.82 11.40
C THR A 265 -5.18 -15.02 12.20
N LEU A 266 -6.41 -14.91 12.68
CA LEU A 266 -7.08 -16.04 13.32
C LEU A 266 -7.43 -17.15 12.33
N TYR A 267 -7.56 -16.82 11.03
CA TYR A 267 -7.87 -17.79 10.00
C TYR A 267 -6.73 -18.80 9.86
N SER A 268 -5.51 -18.34 9.57
CA SER A 268 -4.36 -19.23 9.40
C SER A 268 -3.96 -19.95 10.69
N LEU A 269 -3.97 -19.24 11.83
CA LEU A 269 -3.68 -19.86 13.12
C LEU A 269 -4.61 -21.03 13.47
N ARG A 270 -5.90 -20.94 13.11
CA ARG A 270 -6.89 -21.97 13.41
C ARG A 270 -6.98 -23.05 12.33
N HIS A 271 -6.45 -22.79 11.14
CA HIS A 271 -6.38 -23.80 10.08
C HIS A 271 -5.48 -24.97 10.50
N GLU A 272 -4.34 -24.67 11.13
CA GLU A 272 -3.38 -25.68 11.62
C GLU A 272 -3.63 -26.12 13.07
N GLY A 273 -4.55 -25.45 13.77
CA GLY A 273 -4.68 -25.53 15.21
C GLY A 273 -6.10 -25.81 15.71
N SER A 274 -6.31 -25.59 17.00
CA SER A 274 -7.64 -25.66 17.60
C SER A 274 -8.49 -24.46 17.17
N SER A 275 -9.79 -24.66 16.98
CA SER A 275 -10.76 -23.56 16.80
C SER A 275 -10.79 -22.58 17.99
N SER A 276 -10.32 -23.01 19.16
CA SER A 276 -10.15 -22.16 20.34
C SER A 276 -8.89 -21.30 20.33
N ALA A 277 -7.98 -21.48 19.36
CA ALA A 277 -6.72 -20.73 19.29
C ALA A 277 -6.98 -19.22 19.25
N ARG A 278 -6.01 -18.49 19.82
CA ARG A 278 -5.98 -17.03 19.94
C ARG A 278 -4.61 -16.57 19.49
N LEU A 279 -4.57 -15.46 18.78
CA LEU A 279 -3.33 -14.77 18.49
C LEU A 279 -2.62 -14.43 19.80
N ASP A 280 -1.29 -14.38 19.76
CA ASP A 280 -0.49 -13.85 20.86
C ASP A 280 -1.01 -12.48 21.30
N SER A 281 -0.99 -12.23 22.60
CA SER A 281 -1.67 -11.07 23.19
C SER A 281 -1.15 -9.71 22.70
N ASP A 282 0.09 -9.64 22.19
CA ASP A 282 0.65 -8.42 21.60
C ASP A 282 0.15 -8.14 20.17
N LEU A 283 -0.21 -9.17 19.41
CA LEU A 283 -0.47 -9.03 17.97
C LEU A 283 -1.57 -8.01 17.62
N PRO A 284 -2.71 -7.92 18.33
CA PRO A 284 -3.72 -6.91 18.01
C PRO A 284 -3.19 -5.46 18.06
N GLU A 285 -2.31 -5.17 19.03
CA GLU A 285 -1.66 -3.86 19.13
C GLU A 285 -0.61 -3.69 18.04
N THR A 286 0.24 -4.70 17.81
CA THR A 286 1.27 -4.67 16.76
C THR A 286 0.66 -4.50 15.36
N LEU A 287 -0.45 -5.17 15.06
CA LEU A 287 -1.22 -5.01 13.83
C LEU A 287 -1.74 -3.57 13.68
N THR A 288 -2.32 -3.01 14.76
CA THR A 288 -2.73 -1.60 14.78
C THR A 288 -1.56 -0.66 14.50
N LEU A 289 -0.38 -0.94 15.07
CA LEU A 289 0.85 -0.16 14.85
C LEU A 289 1.45 -0.32 13.44
N MET A 290 0.97 -1.27 12.63
CA MET A 290 1.48 -1.54 11.29
C MET A 290 0.44 -1.33 10.18
N ASN A 291 -0.76 -0.85 10.52
CA ASN A 291 -1.86 -0.62 9.58
C ASN A 291 -2.31 0.86 9.63
N PRO A 292 -2.34 1.58 8.49
CA PRO A 292 -2.84 2.96 8.46
C PRO A 292 -4.35 3.04 8.73
N MET A 293 -5.13 2.01 8.37
CA MET A 293 -6.60 2.05 8.39
C MET A 293 -7.20 2.31 9.79
N PRO A 294 -6.70 1.71 10.90
CA PRO A 294 -7.12 2.06 12.26
C PRO A 294 -6.94 3.54 12.63
N PHE A 295 -5.83 4.17 12.22
CA PHE A 295 -5.59 5.60 12.50
C PHE A 295 -6.53 6.50 11.68
N LEU A 296 -6.77 6.13 10.42
CA LEU A 296 -7.73 6.81 9.56
C LEU A 296 -9.18 6.60 10.02
N ALA A 297 -9.52 5.43 10.55
CA ALA A 297 -10.83 5.13 11.14
C ALA A 297 -11.14 6.07 12.33
N LYS A 298 -10.13 6.35 13.15
CA LYS A 298 -10.19 7.32 14.25
C LYS A 298 -10.05 8.78 13.80
N ALA A 299 -9.95 9.03 12.49
CA ALA A 299 -9.74 10.34 11.91
C ALA A 299 -8.58 11.11 12.57
N ASN A 300 -7.44 10.44 12.81
CA ASN A 300 -6.27 11.02 13.49
C ASN A 300 -6.06 12.48 13.02
N PRO A 301 -6.15 13.49 13.90
CA PRO A 301 -6.08 14.89 13.50
C PRO A 301 -4.69 15.30 13.00
N LYS A 302 -3.67 14.51 13.33
CA LYS A 302 -2.26 14.74 13.00
C LYS A 302 -1.79 13.95 11.77
N ARG A 303 -2.71 13.27 11.07
CA ARG A 303 -2.42 12.64 9.78
C ARG A 303 -2.07 13.69 8.71
N ALA A 304 -1.30 13.27 7.71
CA ALA A 304 -1.02 14.04 6.51
C ALA A 304 -2.31 14.44 5.79
N LYS A 305 -2.26 15.56 5.05
CA LYS A 305 -3.42 16.11 4.33
C LYS A 305 -3.37 15.97 2.82
N HIS A 306 -2.21 15.57 2.30
CA HIS A 306 -1.96 15.41 0.88
C HIS A 306 -1.38 14.01 0.62
N TRP A 307 -2.01 13.27 -0.28
CA TRP A 307 -1.71 11.86 -0.51
C TRP A 307 -1.54 11.58 -2.00
N TRP A 308 -0.40 11.01 -2.36
CA TRP A 308 -0.10 10.55 -3.72
C TRP A 308 -0.01 9.03 -3.71
N ILE A 309 -0.96 8.33 -4.31
CA ILE A 309 -1.09 6.87 -4.20
C ILE A 309 -1.06 6.23 -5.59
N ARG A 310 -0.25 5.19 -5.77
CA ARG A 310 -0.03 4.55 -7.07
C ARG A 310 0.02 3.04 -6.95
N VAL A 311 -0.38 2.31 -7.99
CA VAL A 311 -0.15 0.86 -8.13
C VAL A 311 -0.25 0.46 -9.62
N GLY A 312 0.50 -0.54 -10.06
CA GLY A 312 0.34 -1.09 -11.41
C GLY A 312 -0.90 -1.97 -11.51
N THR A 313 -1.64 -1.97 -12.62
CA THR A 313 -2.84 -2.82 -12.74
C THR A 313 -2.51 -4.30 -12.90
N LYS A 314 -1.27 -4.65 -13.28
CA LYS A 314 -0.74 -6.02 -13.28
C LYS A 314 0.12 -6.33 -12.05
N ASP A 315 0.15 -5.43 -11.07
CA ASP A 315 0.78 -5.68 -9.79
C ASP A 315 -0.11 -6.62 -8.96
N SER A 316 0.28 -7.90 -8.92
CA SER A 316 -0.36 -8.92 -8.09
C SER A 316 0.45 -9.25 -6.83
N ASP A 317 1.32 -8.35 -6.35
CA ASP A 317 1.95 -8.51 -5.03
C ASP A 317 0.94 -8.31 -3.87
N THR A 318 -0.12 -7.53 -4.11
CA THR A 318 -1.30 -7.42 -3.23
C THR A 318 -2.58 -7.20 -4.05
N SER A 319 -3.72 -7.03 -3.38
CA SER A 319 -4.99 -6.67 -3.98
C SER A 319 -5.05 -5.20 -4.39
N LEU A 320 -5.67 -4.89 -5.54
CA LEU A 320 -5.94 -3.50 -5.94
C LEU A 320 -6.91 -2.78 -4.99
N THR A 321 -7.68 -3.56 -4.20
CA THR A 321 -8.55 -3.01 -3.15
C THR A 321 -7.77 -2.29 -2.06
N VAL A 322 -6.49 -2.59 -1.85
CA VAL A 322 -5.68 -1.89 -0.83
C VAL A 322 -5.57 -0.40 -1.19
N VAL A 323 -5.22 -0.09 -2.44
CA VAL A 323 -5.17 1.29 -2.95
C VAL A 323 -6.57 1.91 -3.02
N GLY A 324 -7.56 1.18 -3.53
CA GLY A 324 -8.93 1.68 -3.63
C GLY A 324 -9.53 2.04 -2.26
N ASN A 325 -9.34 1.19 -1.25
CA ASN A 325 -9.85 1.40 0.10
C ASN A 325 -9.11 2.53 0.82
N LEU A 326 -7.78 2.62 0.68
CA LEU A 326 -7.00 3.71 1.25
C LEU A 326 -7.43 5.06 0.66
N ALA A 327 -7.54 5.15 -0.68
CA ALA A 327 -7.98 6.37 -1.36
C ALA A 327 -9.40 6.78 -0.92
N ALA A 328 -10.38 5.87 -0.99
CA ALA A 328 -11.75 6.17 -0.57
C ALA A 328 -11.81 6.60 0.91
N LYS A 329 -11.01 5.98 1.79
CA LYS A 329 -10.97 6.34 3.21
C LYS A 329 -10.48 7.77 3.42
N LEU A 330 -9.41 8.15 2.74
CA LEU A 330 -8.81 9.50 2.82
C LEU A 330 -9.74 10.56 2.22
N GLU A 331 -10.36 10.28 1.07
CA GLU A 331 -11.37 11.15 0.47
C GLU A 331 -12.58 11.35 1.40
N ASN A 332 -13.06 10.28 2.06
CA ASN A 332 -14.15 10.37 3.03
C ASN A 332 -13.80 11.21 4.27
N LEU A 333 -12.51 11.35 4.56
CA LEU A 333 -11.99 12.22 5.61
C LEU A 333 -11.77 13.67 5.15
N GLY A 334 -12.01 13.96 3.87
CA GLY A 334 -11.83 15.29 3.27
C GLY A 334 -10.38 15.67 3.00
N ASP A 335 -9.47 14.69 2.93
CA ASP A 335 -8.08 14.94 2.59
C ASP A 335 -7.91 15.13 1.06
N ASP A 336 -6.80 15.73 0.65
CA ASP A 336 -6.41 15.88 -0.76
C ASP A 336 -5.72 14.60 -1.25
N VAL A 337 -6.35 13.89 -2.18
CA VAL A 337 -5.95 12.55 -2.63
C VAL A 337 -5.77 12.54 -4.14
N ASP A 338 -4.55 12.29 -4.58
CA ASP A 338 -4.21 11.95 -5.96
C ASP A 338 -3.88 10.45 -6.00
N ALA A 339 -4.87 9.63 -6.40
CA ALA A 339 -4.73 8.18 -6.51
C ALA A 339 -4.91 7.73 -7.97
N ALA A 340 -3.99 6.91 -8.47
CA ALA A 340 -4.05 6.36 -9.82
C ALA A 340 -3.50 4.94 -9.89
N MET A 341 -3.96 4.19 -10.89
CA MET A 341 -3.37 2.90 -11.25
C MET A 341 -2.69 3.02 -12.61
N TYR A 342 -1.56 2.36 -12.83
CA TYR A 342 -0.84 2.37 -14.11
C TYR A 342 -1.21 1.14 -14.93
N TRP A 343 -1.86 1.36 -16.07
CA TRP A 343 -2.33 0.30 -16.94
C TRP A 343 -1.16 -0.56 -17.43
N ASP A 344 -1.30 -1.88 -17.31
CA ASP A 344 -0.31 -2.90 -17.68
C ASP A 344 1.02 -2.86 -16.92
N ALA A 345 1.18 -1.94 -15.98
CA ALA A 345 2.40 -1.87 -15.19
C ALA A 345 2.40 -2.91 -14.06
N GLY A 346 3.58 -3.41 -13.73
CA GLY A 346 3.81 -4.35 -12.63
C GLY A 346 4.21 -3.68 -11.32
N HIS A 347 4.70 -4.51 -10.38
CA HIS A 347 5.10 -4.07 -9.05
C HIS A 347 6.22 -3.02 -9.08
N GLY A 348 6.06 -1.96 -8.28
CA GLY A 348 7.03 -0.87 -8.19
C GLY A 348 7.09 0.06 -9.40
N ALA A 349 6.12 -0.02 -10.32
CA ALA A 349 5.99 0.93 -11.40
C ALA A 349 5.91 2.38 -10.87
N ASN A 350 6.58 3.28 -11.58
CA ASN A 350 6.66 4.71 -11.25
C ASN A 350 6.74 5.50 -12.56
N GLU A 351 5.60 5.59 -13.24
CA GLU A 351 5.50 6.13 -14.61
C GLU A 351 5.35 7.66 -14.63
N ASP A 352 4.89 8.26 -13.54
CA ASP A 352 4.61 9.70 -13.41
C ASP A 352 5.46 10.37 -12.31
N ALA A 353 6.68 9.86 -12.10
CA ALA A 353 7.63 10.38 -11.10
C ALA A 353 7.88 11.90 -11.21
N ALA A 354 7.92 12.44 -12.44
CA ALA A 354 8.06 13.88 -12.66
C ALA A 354 6.81 14.67 -12.22
N ASP A 355 5.63 14.07 -12.35
CA ASP A 355 4.38 14.69 -11.90
C ASP A 355 4.28 14.64 -10.37
N PHE A 356 4.80 13.60 -9.72
CA PHE A 356 4.95 13.59 -8.26
C PHE A 356 5.77 14.79 -7.75
N ILE A 357 6.90 15.09 -8.39
CA ILE A 357 7.74 16.26 -8.03
C ILE A 357 7.00 17.59 -8.23
N LYS A 358 6.21 17.70 -9.31
CA LYS A 358 5.36 18.88 -9.56
C LYS A 358 4.24 18.99 -8.53
N TRP A 359 3.62 17.87 -8.17
CA TRP A 359 2.58 17.80 -7.16
C TRP A 359 3.12 18.26 -5.80
N ILE A 360 4.31 17.83 -5.39
CA ILE A 360 4.98 18.35 -4.18
C ILE A 360 5.03 19.88 -4.22
N ALA A 361 5.50 20.46 -5.33
CA ALA A 361 5.60 21.92 -5.46
C ALA A 361 4.23 22.61 -5.31
N GLN A 362 3.19 22.03 -5.91
CA GLN A 362 1.82 22.54 -5.83
C GLN A 362 1.30 22.53 -4.39
N VAL A 363 1.39 21.38 -3.68
CA VAL A 363 0.84 21.25 -2.33
C VAL A 363 1.66 22.02 -1.30
N THR A 364 2.98 22.12 -1.46
CA THR A 364 3.81 22.90 -0.54
C THR A 364 3.79 24.40 -0.84
N GLY A 365 3.31 24.81 -2.02
CA GLY A 365 3.41 26.18 -2.53
C GLY A 365 4.83 26.59 -2.91
N TYR A 366 5.72 25.62 -3.14
CA TYR A 366 7.12 25.89 -3.49
C TYR A 366 7.22 26.41 -4.92
N LYS A 367 7.96 27.51 -5.09
CA LYS A 367 8.32 28.09 -6.39
C LYS A 367 9.84 28.21 -6.43
N LYS A 368 10.45 27.69 -7.49
CA LYS A 368 11.89 27.79 -7.72
C LYS A 368 12.29 29.20 -8.15
#